data_AF-A0A2H0FR38-F1
#
_entry.id   AF-A0A2H0FR38-F1
#
_cell.length_a   1.000
_cell.length_b   1.000
_cell.length_c   1.000
_cell.angle_alpha   90.00
_cell.angle_beta   90.00
_cell.angle_gamma   90.00
#
_symmetry.space_group_name_H-M   'P 1'
#
loop_
_entity.id
_entity.type
_entity.pdbx_description
1 polymer ?
#
loop_
_entity_poly.entity_id
_entity_poly.type
_entity_poly.pdbx_seq_one_letter_code
_entity_poly.pdbx_strand_id
1 'polypeptide(L)'
;MNKKYISPIIIGFVAGVLMVVPVIKSLGCCVLIPLAAFASLLLDQKANHNFSKLKIKKGVVFGLITGLIAAFFGTFFDFFITLLTHKNDLVLTFPQLVNTVNDFPIDSVTKEEIIRILSNIVENISNDGFSSLYTFSLLANNIVMNSIFGILGGIIGVQILNSRNKNLE
;
A
#
# COMPACT_ATOMS: atom_id res chain seq x y z
N MET A 1 24.68 11.75 -2.50
CA MET A 1 23.36 11.27 -2.02
C MET A 1 23.58 10.41 -0.78
N ASN A 2 22.97 10.78 0.35
CA ASN A 2 23.16 10.08 1.62
C ASN A 2 22.65 8.63 1.49
N LYS A 3 23.57 7.63 1.51
CA LYS A 3 23.25 6.20 1.30
C LYS A 3 22.23 5.62 2.30
N LYS A 4 21.94 6.37 3.37
CA LYS A 4 21.16 5.99 4.55
C LYS A 4 19.68 5.69 4.30
N TYR A 5 19.08 6.18 3.21
CA TYR A 5 17.65 5.96 2.93
C TYR A 5 17.39 5.34 1.55
N ILE A 6 18.42 4.82 0.89
CA ILE A 6 18.27 4.20 -0.43
C ILE A 6 17.48 2.89 -0.32
N SER A 7 17.77 2.06 0.69
CA SER A 7 17.10 0.78 0.90
C SER A 7 15.57 0.89 1.03
N PRO A 8 15.00 1.76 1.89
CA PRO A 8 13.54 1.88 2.00
C PRO A 8 12.89 2.46 0.74
N ILE A 9 13.59 3.30 -0.03
CA ILE A 9 13.07 3.83 -1.30
C ILE A 9 12.98 2.72 -2.36
N ILE A 10 14.07 1.97 -2.57
CA ILE A 10 14.10 0.91 -3.59
C ILE A 10 13.08 -0.18 -3.25
N ILE A 11 13.05 -0.62 -2.00
CA ILE A 11 12.12 -1.68 -1.57
C ILE A 11 10.68 -1.18 -1.55
N GLY A 12 10.44 0.09 -1.18
CA GLY A 12 9.12 0.70 -1.30
C GLY A 12 8.64 0.76 -2.75
N PHE A 13 9.52 1.09 -3.70
CA PHE A 13 9.20 1.09 -5.13
C PHE A 13 8.82 -0.32 -5.61
N VAL A 14 9.64 -1.33 -5.31
CA VAL A 14 9.36 -2.73 -5.69
C VAL A 14 8.03 -3.21 -5.09
N ALA A 15 7.78 -2.90 -3.81
CA ALA A 15 6.52 -3.23 -3.17
C ALA A 15 5.33 -2.53 -3.85
N GLY A 16 5.47 -1.24 -4.19
CA GLY A 16 4.45 -0.47 -4.92
C GLY A 16 4.12 -1.07 -6.28
N VAL A 17 5.14 -1.49 -7.06
CA VAL A 17 4.92 -2.17 -8.35
C VAL A 17 4.20 -3.50 -8.18
N LEU A 18 4.61 -4.31 -7.19
CA LEU A 18 4.01 -5.62 -6.93
C LEU A 18 2.55 -5.53 -6.47
N MET A 19 2.15 -4.43 -5.80
CA MET A 19 0.77 -4.20 -5.36
C MET A 19 -0.23 -4.03 -6.51
N VAL A 20 0.25 -3.74 -7.73
CA VAL A 20 -0.62 -3.55 -8.90
C VAL A 20 -1.12 -4.90 -9.43
N VAL A 21 -0.41 -5.99 -9.14
CA VAL A 21 -0.78 -7.33 -9.58
C VAL A 21 -2.00 -7.80 -8.77
N PRO A 22 -3.16 -8.10 -9.39
CA PRO A 22 -4.41 -8.40 -8.68
C PRO A 22 -4.30 -9.52 -7.65
N VAL A 23 -3.47 -10.55 -7.94
CA VAL A 23 -3.23 -11.70 -7.07
C VAL A 23 -2.54 -11.30 -5.76
N ILE A 24 -1.70 -10.26 -5.80
CA ILE A 24 -0.87 -9.83 -4.66
C ILE A 24 -1.51 -8.63 -3.94
N LYS A 25 -2.36 -7.85 -4.63
CA LYS A 25 -2.99 -6.62 -4.13
C LYS A 25 -3.77 -6.84 -2.83
N SER A 26 -4.52 -7.93 -2.71
CA SER A 26 -5.31 -8.27 -1.50
C SER A 26 -4.44 -8.57 -0.27
N LEU A 27 -3.20 -9.01 -0.46
CA LEU A 27 -2.20 -9.24 0.60
C LEU A 27 -1.25 -8.05 0.78
N GLY A 28 -1.41 -7.00 -0.04
CA GLY A 28 -0.49 -5.89 -0.17
C GLY A 28 -0.28 -5.15 1.14
N CYS A 29 -1.33 -4.53 1.68
CA CYS A 29 -1.20 -3.66 2.84
C CYS A 29 -0.76 -4.40 4.12
N CYS A 30 -1.21 -5.65 4.32
CA CYS A 30 -1.01 -6.38 5.58
C CYS A 30 0.21 -7.31 5.59
N VAL A 31 0.67 -7.79 4.44
CA VAL A 31 1.77 -8.78 4.37
C VAL A 31 2.94 -8.22 3.58
N LEU A 32 2.68 -7.71 2.37
CA LEU A 32 3.73 -7.22 1.49
C LEU A 32 4.45 -5.99 2.08
N ILE A 33 3.71 -5.01 2.59
CA ILE A 33 4.31 -3.79 3.18
C ILE A 33 5.14 -4.09 4.43
N PRO A 34 4.66 -4.88 5.41
CA PRO A 34 5.49 -5.25 6.55
C PRO A 34 6.75 -6.01 6.15
N LEU A 35 6.65 -6.94 5.20
CA LEU A 35 7.80 -7.67 4.66
C LEU A 35 8.78 -6.75 3.94
N ALA A 36 8.28 -5.78 3.17
CA ALA A 36 9.09 -4.78 2.50
C ALA A 36 9.85 -3.91 3.52
N ALA A 37 9.18 -3.49 4.60
CA ALA A 37 9.81 -2.74 5.69
C ALA A 37 10.91 -3.55 6.41
N PHE A 38 10.68 -4.85 6.61
CA PHE A 38 11.72 -5.75 7.13
C PHE A 38 12.89 -5.91 6.16
N ALA A 39 12.61 -6.15 4.88
CA ALA A 39 13.62 -6.32 3.84
C ALA A 39 14.49 -5.06 3.68
N SER A 40 13.90 -3.86 3.80
CA SER A 40 14.66 -2.60 3.71
C SER A 40 15.66 -2.44 4.87
N LEU A 41 15.30 -2.86 6.08
CA LEU A 41 16.21 -2.91 7.23
C LEU A 41 17.31 -3.96 7.06
N LEU A 42 16.98 -5.14 6.54
CA LEU A 42 17.94 -6.22 6.26
C LEU A 42 18.98 -5.76 5.23
N LEU A 43 18.52 -5.14 4.14
CA LEU A 43 19.39 -4.58 3.10
C LEU A 43 20.29 -3.47 3.64
N ASP A 44 19.79 -2.62 4.52
CA ASP A 44 20.59 -1.58 5.15
C ASP A 44 21.70 -2.15 6.07
N GLN A 45 21.42 -3.20 6.84
CA GLN A 45 22.47 -3.89 7.61
C GLN A 45 23.52 -4.52 6.71
N LYS A 46 23.08 -5.21 5.64
CA LYS A 46 23.98 -5.90 4.71
C LYS A 46 24.84 -4.91 3.90
N ALA A 47 24.26 -3.80 3.46
CA ALA A 47 24.97 -2.78 2.69
C ALA A 47 26.03 -2.04 3.52
N ASN A 48 25.75 -1.78 4.79
CA ASN A 48 26.66 -1.06 5.68
C ASN A 48 27.57 -1.98 6.53
N HIS A 49 27.46 -3.31 6.38
CA HIS A 49 28.15 -4.32 7.20
C HIS A 49 28.03 -4.07 8.71
N ASN A 50 26.93 -3.45 9.13
CA ASN A 50 26.73 -3.03 10.51
C ASN A 50 25.60 -3.84 11.14
N PHE A 51 25.99 -4.82 11.95
CA PHE A 51 25.10 -5.72 12.66
C PHE A 51 24.82 -5.29 14.11
N SER A 52 25.22 -4.07 14.49
CA SER A 52 24.93 -3.53 15.82
C SER A 52 23.43 -3.44 16.10
N LYS A 53 23.09 -3.43 17.39
CA LYS A 53 21.71 -3.35 17.88
C LYS A 53 20.97 -2.16 17.26
N LEU A 54 19.98 -2.46 16.44
CA LEU A 54 19.11 -1.50 15.79
C LEU A 54 18.15 -0.88 16.82
N LYS A 55 18.02 0.45 16.79
CA LYS A 55 17.03 1.19 17.59
C LYS A 55 15.65 1.11 16.94
N ILE A 56 14.59 1.00 17.75
CA ILE A 56 13.19 1.00 17.27
C ILE A 56 12.88 2.23 16.41
N LYS A 57 13.41 3.41 16.78
CA LYS A 57 13.30 4.65 15.98
C LYS A 57 13.74 4.47 14.52
N LYS A 58 14.78 3.67 14.27
CA LYS A 58 15.26 3.38 12.91
C LYS A 58 14.24 2.52 12.16
N GLY A 59 13.67 1.51 12.81
CA GLY A 59 12.60 0.67 12.26
C GLY A 59 11.35 1.48 11.88
N VAL A 60 10.90 2.37 12.76
CA VAL A 60 9.76 3.27 12.49
C VAL A 60 10.01 4.14 11.26
N VAL A 61 11.17 4.79 11.18
CA VAL A 61 11.50 5.67 10.04
C VAL A 61 11.63 4.89 8.74
N PHE A 62 12.31 3.75 8.75
CA PHE A 62 12.46 2.91 7.55
C PHE A 62 11.12 2.35 7.09
N GLY A 63 10.31 1.88 8.04
CA GLY A 63 8.97 1.38 7.78
C GLY A 63 8.06 2.44 7.16
N LEU A 64 8.03 3.63 7.76
CA LEU A 64 7.23 4.76 7.25
C LEU A 64 7.66 5.18 5.84
N ILE A 65 8.97 5.35 5.60
CA ILE A 65 9.46 5.73 4.27
C ILE A 65 9.12 4.64 3.25
N THR A 66 9.33 3.36 3.60
CA THR A 66 9.01 2.24 2.70
C THR A 66 7.52 2.24 2.36
N GLY A 67 6.64 2.41 3.36
CA GLY A 67 5.19 2.45 3.19
C GLY A 67 4.70 3.63 2.35
N LEU A 68 5.22 4.84 2.59
CA LEU A 68 4.87 6.03 1.82
C LEU A 68 5.30 5.92 0.35
N ILE A 69 6.52 5.44 0.10
CA ILE A 69 7.01 5.22 -1.27
C ILE A 69 6.16 4.15 -1.98
N ALA A 70 5.83 3.06 -1.29
CA ALA A 70 4.95 2.03 -1.84
C ALA A 70 3.54 2.55 -2.12
N ALA A 71 2.97 3.38 -1.24
CA ALA A 71 1.66 4.00 -1.46
C ALA A 71 1.64 4.91 -2.68
N PHE A 72 2.68 5.74 -2.84
CA PHE A 72 2.80 6.64 -3.98
C PHE A 72 2.94 5.85 -5.29
N PHE A 73 3.91 4.95 -5.40
CA PHE A 73 4.13 4.18 -6.63
C PHE A 73 3.01 3.20 -6.92
N GLY A 74 2.47 2.53 -5.90
CA GLY A 74 1.34 1.61 -6.06
C GLY A 74 0.11 2.33 -6.61
N THR A 75 -0.19 3.52 -6.10
CA THR A 75 -1.31 4.33 -6.62
C THR A 75 -1.00 4.88 -8.01
N PHE A 76 0.24 5.32 -8.27
CA PHE A 76 0.66 5.81 -9.58
C PHE A 76 0.49 4.74 -10.68
N PHE A 77 0.94 3.51 -10.41
CA PHE A 77 0.79 2.42 -11.37
C PHE A 77 -0.64 1.90 -11.45
N ASP A 78 -1.42 1.83 -10.37
CA ASP A 78 -2.84 1.47 -10.41
C ASP A 78 -3.62 2.47 -11.29
N PHE A 79 -3.35 3.77 -11.11
CA PHE A 79 -3.88 4.82 -11.98
C PHE A 79 -3.46 4.63 -13.44
N PHE A 80 -2.17 4.38 -13.71
CA PHE A 80 -1.67 4.19 -15.07
C PHE A 80 -2.31 2.97 -15.76
N ILE A 81 -2.46 1.86 -15.04
CA ILE A 81 -3.14 0.66 -15.56
C ILE A 81 -4.62 0.92 -15.77
N THR A 82 -5.29 1.61 -14.85
CA THR A 82 -6.72 1.97 -14.99
C THR A 82 -6.94 2.84 -16.23
N LEU A 83 -6.06 3.82 -16.48
CA LEU A 83 -6.12 4.70 -17.65
C LEU A 83 -6.00 3.94 -18.96
N LEU A 84 -5.12 2.92 -19.02
CA LEU A 84 -4.96 2.11 -20.23
C LEU A 84 -6.08 1.08 -20.40
N THR A 85 -6.49 0.41 -19.32
CA THR A 85 -7.42 -0.72 -19.38
C THR A 85 -8.88 -0.32 -19.31
N HIS A 86 -9.19 0.91 -18.87
CA HIS A 86 -10.54 1.39 -18.56
C HIS A 86 -11.27 0.48 -17.57
N LYS A 87 -10.50 -0.28 -16.78
CA LYS A 87 -10.99 -1.24 -15.80
C LYS A 87 -10.19 -1.09 -14.52
N ASN A 88 -10.88 -1.21 -13.39
CA ASN A 88 -10.25 -1.35 -12.09
C ASN A 88 -11.10 -2.26 -11.20
N ASP A 89 -10.61 -2.57 -10.00
CA ASP A 89 -11.32 -3.44 -9.04
C ASP A 89 -12.73 -2.91 -8.74
N LEU A 90 -12.92 -1.59 -8.71
CA LEU A 90 -14.22 -0.99 -8.43
C LEU A 90 -15.23 -1.26 -9.55
N VAL A 91 -14.86 -1.07 -10.82
CA VAL A 91 -15.71 -1.39 -11.98
C VAL A 91 -16.07 -2.88 -12.00
N LEU A 92 -15.12 -3.74 -11.66
CA LEU A 92 -15.35 -5.20 -11.65
C LEU A 92 -16.26 -5.66 -10.51
N THR A 93 -16.18 -5.02 -9.35
CA THR A 93 -16.95 -5.40 -8.14
C THR A 93 -18.23 -4.59 -7.96
N PHE A 94 -18.47 -3.56 -8.77
CA PHE A 94 -19.62 -2.67 -8.67
C PHE A 94 -20.98 -3.39 -8.56
N PRO A 95 -21.29 -4.43 -9.38
CA PRO A 95 -22.56 -5.14 -9.25
C PRO A 95 -22.76 -5.80 -7.87
N GLN A 96 -21.69 -6.33 -7.28
CA GLN A 96 -21.71 -6.92 -5.94
C GLN A 96 -21.84 -5.83 -4.85
N LEU A 97 -21.21 -4.67 -5.09
CA LEU A 97 -21.25 -3.54 -4.19
C LEU A 97 -22.67 -2.95 -4.09
N VAL A 98 -23.38 -2.84 -5.22
CA VAL A 98 -24.79 -2.41 -5.27
C VAL A 98 -25.68 -3.35 -4.46
N ASN A 99 -25.50 -4.67 -4.61
CA ASN A 99 -26.25 -5.65 -3.81
C ASN A 99 -25.98 -5.48 -2.31
N THR A 100 -24.72 -5.31 -1.93
CA THR A 100 -24.33 -5.07 -0.52
C THR A 100 -24.98 -3.80 0.05
N VAL A 101 -25.03 -2.71 -0.72
CA VAL A 101 -25.69 -1.46 -0.30
C VAL A 101 -27.20 -1.66 -0.16
N ASN A 102 -27.81 -2.40 -1.07
CA ASN A 102 -29.24 -2.72 -1.02
C ASN A 102 -29.61 -3.57 0.21
N ASP A 103 -28.72 -4.48 0.62
CA ASP A 103 -28.92 -5.34 1.80
C ASP A 103 -28.66 -4.61 3.13
N PHE A 104 -28.00 -3.44 3.10
CA PHE A 104 -27.65 -2.68 4.30
C PHE A 104 -28.90 -2.03 4.94
N PRO A 105 -29.08 -2.07 6.27
CA PRO A 105 -30.28 -1.54 6.94
C PRO A 105 -30.22 -0.01 7.11
N ILE A 106 -30.16 0.72 6.00
CA ILE A 106 -30.21 2.18 5.91
C ILE A 106 -31.41 2.63 5.08
N ASP A 107 -31.80 3.89 5.22
CA ASP A 107 -32.91 4.46 4.47
C ASP A 107 -32.66 4.48 2.95
N SER A 108 -33.73 4.46 2.16
CA SER A 108 -33.65 4.36 0.70
C SER A 108 -32.97 5.57 0.05
N VAL A 109 -33.11 6.77 0.64
CA VAL A 109 -32.50 7.99 0.10
C VAL A 109 -30.98 7.92 0.20
N THR A 110 -30.47 7.46 1.33
CA THR A 110 -29.02 7.26 1.52
C THR A 110 -28.48 6.17 0.60
N LYS A 111 -29.23 5.08 0.36
CA LYS A 111 -28.83 4.02 -0.59
C LYS A 111 -28.68 4.57 -2.00
N GLU A 112 -29.68 5.31 -2.47
CA GLU A 112 -29.67 5.91 -3.80
C GLU A 112 -28.51 6.87 -3.98
N GLU A 113 -28.19 7.69 -2.97
CA GLU A 113 -27.06 8.61 -3.01
C GLU A 113 -25.72 7.86 -3.11
N ILE A 114 -25.54 6.80 -2.31
CA ILE A 114 -24.32 5.97 -2.36
C ILE A 114 -24.18 5.31 -3.74
N ILE A 115 -25.26 4.70 -4.24
CA ILE A 115 -25.26 4.06 -5.57
C ILE A 115 -24.96 5.10 -6.65
N ARG A 116 -25.54 6.31 -6.58
CA ARG A 116 -25.29 7.38 -7.53
C ARG A 116 -23.81 7.79 -7.57
N ILE A 117 -23.19 7.98 -6.40
CA ILE A 117 -21.77 8.33 -6.31
C ILE A 117 -20.91 7.21 -6.93
N LEU A 118 -21.19 5.96 -6.58
CA LEU A 118 -20.44 4.81 -7.10
C LEU A 118 -20.62 4.65 -8.62
N SER A 119 -21.85 4.79 -9.13
CA SER A 119 -22.16 4.75 -10.56
C SER A 119 -21.39 5.82 -11.33
N ASN A 120 -21.39 7.06 -10.84
CA ASN A 120 -20.64 8.16 -11.47
C ASN A 120 -19.14 7.86 -11.52
N ILE A 121 -18.58 7.27 -10.47
CA ILE A 121 -17.17 6.87 -10.45
C ILE A 121 -16.91 5.77 -11.48
N VAL A 122 -17.77 4.75 -11.55
CA VAL A 122 -17.65 3.63 -12.50
C VAL A 122 -17.79 4.09 -13.95
N GLU A 123 -18.72 5.00 -14.22
CA GLU A 123 -18.93 5.59 -15.54
C GLU A 123 -17.70 6.38 -15.98
N ASN A 124 -17.17 7.25 -15.12
CA ASN A 124 -15.95 8.02 -15.40
C ASN A 124 -14.74 7.11 -15.68
N ILE A 125 -14.58 6.02 -14.91
CA ILE A 125 -13.49 5.05 -15.15
C ILE A 125 -13.69 4.28 -16.46
N SER A 126 -14.92 3.88 -16.77
CA SER A 126 -15.22 3.05 -17.93
C SER A 126 -15.12 3.84 -19.24
N ASN A 127 -15.50 5.12 -19.22
CA ASN A 127 -15.51 5.99 -20.39
C ASN A 127 -14.17 6.71 -20.61
N ASP A 128 -13.56 7.25 -19.55
CA ASP A 128 -12.36 8.11 -19.64
C ASP A 128 -11.10 7.45 -19.09
N GLY A 129 -11.21 6.23 -18.53
CA GLY A 129 -10.09 5.56 -17.87
C GLY A 129 -9.67 6.22 -16.55
N PHE A 130 -10.40 7.25 -16.09
CA PHE A 130 -10.00 8.06 -14.95
C PHE A 130 -11.18 8.51 -14.10
N SER A 131 -11.00 8.43 -12.79
CA SER A 131 -11.84 9.14 -11.83
C SER A 131 -10.94 9.81 -10.79
N SER A 132 -11.05 11.13 -10.69
CA SER A 132 -10.29 11.94 -9.73
C SER A 132 -10.65 11.57 -8.29
N LEU A 133 -11.95 11.35 -8.02
CA LEU A 133 -12.45 10.90 -6.73
C LEU A 133 -11.85 9.53 -6.36
N TYR A 134 -11.91 8.55 -7.27
CA TYR A 134 -11.33 7.23 -7.04
C TYR A 134 -9.83 7.32 -6.76
N THR A 135 -9.09 8.05 -7.59
CA THR A 135 -7.63 8.16 -7.48
C THR A 135 -7.21 8.82 -6.16
N PHE A 136 -7.89 9.89 -5.75
CA PHE A 136 -7.61 10.56 -4.48
C PHE A 136 -7.97 9.70 -3.27
N SER A 137 -9.14 9.05 -3.29
CA SER A 137 -9.56 8.12 -2.24
C SER A 137 -8.58 6.95 -2.11
N LEU A 138 -8.13 6.38 -3.23
CA LEU A 138 -7.15 5.31 -3.25
C LEU A 138 -5.80 5.77 -2.69
N LEU A 139 -5.32 6.95 -3.11
CA LEU A 139 -4.07 7.51 -2.61
C LEU A 139 -4.12 7.73 -1.10
N ALA A 140 -5.17 8.37 -0.60
CA ALA A 140 -5.35 8.65 0.82
C ALA A 140 -5.39 7.35 1.63
N ASN A 141 -6.16 6.36 1.16
CA ASN A 141 -6.25 5.04 1.80
C ASN A 141 -4.88 4.34 1.83
N ASN A 142 -4.17 4.31 0.70
CA ASN A 142 -2.86 3.67 0.60
C ASN A 142 -1.82 4.36 1.48
N ILE A 143 -1.83 5.70 1.56
CA ILE A 143 -0.93 6.45 2.44
C ILE A 143 -1.15 6.05 3.89
N VAL A 144 -2.40 6.04 4.36
CA VAL A 144 -2.72 5.70 5.75
C VAL A 144 -2.36 4.24 6.04
N MET A 145 -2.88 3.32 5.23
CA MET A 145 -2.71 1.88 5.46
C MET A 145 -1.25 1.46 5.34
N ASN A 146 -0.55 1.84 4.27
CA ASN A 146 0.83 1.43 4.07
C ASN A 146 1.76 2.10 5.09
N SER A 147 1.45 3.29 5.60
CA SER A 147 2.23 3.90 6.69
C SER A 147 2.10 3.11 7.99
N ILE A 148 0.88 2.75 8.38
CA ILE A 148 0.62 1.97 9.60
C ILE A 148 1.34 0.62 9.52
N PHE A 149 1.09 -0.14 8.45
CA PHE A 149 1.68 -1.46 8.30
C PHE A 149 3.19 -1.41 8.02
N GLY A 150 3.67 -0.37 7.35
CA GLY A 150 5.10 -0.13 7.16
C GLY A 150 5.81 0.07 8.50
N ILE A 151 5.26 0.91 9.38
CA ILE A 151 5.79 1.11 10.74
C ILE A 151 5.77 -0.21 11.52
N LEU A 152 4.66 -0.94 11.52
CA LEU A 152 4.56 -2.23 12.22
C LEU A 152 5.63 -3.22 11.74
N GLY A 153 5.77 -3.38 10.42
CA GLY A 153 6.81 -4.24 9.84
C GLY A 153 8.22 -3.78 10.16
N GLY A 154 8.47 -2.47 10.22
CA GLY A 154 9.75 -1.91 10.62
C GLY A 154 10.08 -2.19 12.10
N ILE A 155 9.11 -2.07 13.00
CA ILE A 155 9.28 -2.37 14.44
C ILE A 155 9.55 -3.86 14.64
N ILE A 156 8.69 -4.72 14.07
CA ILE A 156 8.83 -6.18 14.14
C ILE A 156 10.17 -6.58 13.52
N GLY A 157 10.53 -5.97 12.39
CA GLY A 157 11.79 -6.25 11.70
C GLY A 157 13.03 -5.92 12.53
N VAL A 158 13.02 -4.80 13.27
CA VAL A 158 14.10 -4.48 14.22
C VAL A 158 14.24 -5.54 15.30
N GLN A 159 13.13 -6.04 15.85
CA GLN A 159 13.17 -7.08 16.89
C GLN A 159 13.75 -8.39 16.36
N ILE A 160 13.29 -8.83 15.18
CA ILE A 160 13.77 -10.05 14.51
C ILE A 160 15.27 -9.94 14.19
N LEU A 161 15.70 -8.82 13.58
CA LEU A 161 17.11 -8.62 13.20
C LEU A 161 18.02 -8.52 14.42
N ASN A 162 17.60 -7.83 15.49
CA ASN A 162 18.38 -7.78 16.72
C ASN A 162 18.50 -9.15 17.39
N SER A 163 17.44 -9.96 17.38
CA SER A 163 17.49 -11.33 17.90
C SER A 163 18.43 -12.21 17.06
N ARG A 164 18.40 -12.09 15.73
CA ARG A 164 19.28 -12.83 14.83
C ARG A 164 20.75 -12.44 15.01
N ASN A 165 21.05 -11.15 15.12
CA ASN A 165 22.43 -10.67 15.23
C ASN A 165 23.08 -11.05 16.56
N LYS A 166 22.31 -11.17 17.64
CA LYS A 166 22.81 -11.66 18.93
C LYS A 166 23.31 -13.11 18.87
N ASN A 167 22.82 -13.92 17.93
CA ASN A 167 23.27 -15.30 17.74
C ASN A 167 24.50 -15.41 16.80
N LEU A 168 24.95 -14.30 16.22
CA LEU A 168 26.13 -14.22 15.35
C LEU A 168 27.36 -13.64 16.06
N GLU A 169 27.17 -13.07 17.26
CA GLU A 169 28.21 -12.72 18.24
C GLU A 169 28.55 -13.92 19.12
#